data_AF-A0AAU8NQ68-F1
#
_entry.id   AF-A0AAU8NQ68-F1
#
_cell.length_a   1.000
_cell.length_b   1.000
_cell.length_c   1.000
_cell.angle_alpha   90.00
_cell.angle_beta   90.00
_cell.angle_gamma   90.00
#
_symmetry.space_group_name_H-M   'P 1'
#
loop_
_entity.id
_entity.type
_entity.pdbx_description
1 polymer ?
#
loop_
_entity_poly.entity_id
_entity_poly.type
_entity_poly.pdbx_seq_one_letter_code
_entity_poly.pdbx_strand_id
1 'polypeptide(L)'
;MYITVKQAAEKWGISDRRVRILCSEGKIPGAYQEGRSWKIPYDASKPTDGRYKISESLIPIIKTKLETLKTRRPLTEGELERLNEEFLIEYTYNSNAIEGNTLTLRETDMVLRGLTVDQKSLKEHLEVIGHKEAFDYVKQLVSENKQINEKVIKDIHYLVLANKREDRGVYRRVPVRIMGATHEPPQPYLIASKMEELLKKYKNSDEDIVTKLARFHIEFESIHPFIDGNGRAGRLLVNLELMKAGYPPIDIKFTDRLKYYEAFDEYHAKHNVSAMANMFARYLNQRLDLYLSILE
;
A
#
# COMPACT_ATOMS: atom_id res chain seq x y z
N MET A 1 1.60 -40.15 -0.10
CA MET A 1 1.76 -40.52 1.33
C MET A 1 1.20 -39.41 2.20
N TYR A 2 0.52 -39.74 3.30
CA TYR A 2 -0.04 -38.75 4.23
C TYR A 2 0.63 -38.86 5.59
N ILE A 3 0.83 -37.71 6.24
CA ILE A 3 1.34 -37.60 7.61
C ILE A 3 0.22 -37.20 8.56
N THR A 4 0.41 -37.53 9.83
CA THR A 4 -0.49 -37.14 10.91
C THR A 4 -0.30 -35.68 11.30
N VAL A 5 -1.28 -35.12 12.00
CA VAL A 5 -1.19 -33.79 12.64
C VAL A 5 0.08 -33.65 13.47
N LYS A 6 0.47 -34.68 14.23
CA LYS A 6 1.65 -34.66 15.10
C LYS A 6 2.95 -34.61 14.30
N GLN A 7 3.04 -35.42 13.25
CA GLN A 7 4.20 -35.40 12.34
C GLN A 7 4.30 -34.07 11.58
N ALA A 8 3.18 -33.49 11.16
CA ALA A 8 3.15 -32.16 10.54
C ALA A 8 3.53 -31.06 11.54
N ALA A 9 3.08 -31.16 12.80
CA ALA A 9 3.42 -30.24 13.89
C ALA A 9 4.93 -30.24 14.17
N GLU A 10 5.55 -31.42 14.25
CA GLU A 10 7.00 -31.59 14.37
C GLU A 10 7.74 -31.06 13.13
N LYS A 11 7.29 -31.41 11.92
CA LYS A 11 7.86 -30.94 10.64
C LYS A 11 7.83 -29.41 10.50
N TRP A 12 6.80 -28.75 11.04
CA TRP A 12 6.57 -27.31 10.85
C TRP A 12 6.89 -26.45 12.08
N GLY A 13 7.31 -27.06 13.19
CA GLY A 13 7.62 -26.38 14.45
C GLY A 13 6.44 -25.60 15.03
N ILE A 14 5.22 -26.16 14.97
CA ILE A 14 3.99 -25.53 15.51
C ILE A 14 3.20 -26.53 16.34
N SER A 15 2.23 -26.08 17.14
CA SER A 15 1.39 -26.97 17.95
C SER A 15 0.40 -27.77 17.09
N ASP A 16 0.05 -28.99 17.53
CA ASP A 16 -1.01 -29.82 16.94
C ASP A 16 -2.32 -29.06 16.75
N ARG A 17 -2.66 -28.19 17.72
CA ARG A 17 -3.85 -27.32 17.65
C ARG A 17 -3.78 -26.38 16.45
N ARG A 18 -2.61 -25.78 16.18
CA ARG A 18 -2.43 -24.87 15.04
C ARG A 18 -2.54 -25.61 13.71
N VAL A 19 -1.98 -26.82 13.61
CA VAL A 19 -2.10 -27.68 12.42
C VAL A 19 -3.57 -28.02 12.13
N ARG A 20 -4.36 -28.40 13.14
CA ARG A 20 -5.80 -28.69 12.97
C ARG A 20 -6.57 -27.47 12.47
N ILE A 21 -6.27 -26.28 13.01
CA ILE A 21 -6.88 -25.02 12.55
C ILE A 21 -6.55 -24.76 11.07
N LEU A 22 -5.29 -24.92 10.66
CA LEU A 22 -4.88 -24.72 9.27
C LEU A 22 -5.58 -25.71 8.32
N CYS A 23 -5.80 -26.95 8.77
CA CYS A 23 -6.56 -27.93 8.00
C CYS A 23 -8.03 -27.53 7.88
N SER A 24 -8.69 -27.12 8.99
CA SER A 24 -10.09 -26.71 8.99
C SER A 24 -10.34 -25.41 8.20
N GLU A 25 -9.35 -24.52 8.15
CA GLU A 25 -9.38 -23.28 7.36
C GLU A 25 -9.08 -23.53 5.87
N GLY A 26 -8.84 -24.77 5.45
CA GLY A 26 -8.52 -25.12 4.05
C GLY A 26 -7.15 -24.62 3.57
N LYS A 27 -6.26 -24.23 4.48
CA LYS A 27 -4.95 -23.63 4.16
C LYS A 27 -3.87 -24.64 3.80
N ILE A 28 -4.16 -25.94 3.91
CA ILE A 28 -3.25 -27.03 3.54
C ILE A 28 -3.89 -27.74 2.34
N PRO A 29 -3.45 -27.44 1.10
CA PRO A 29 -3.97 -28.11 -0.09
C PRO A 29 -3.82 -29.63 0.02
N GLY A 30 -4.89 -30.36 -0.32
CA GLY A 30 -4.92 -31.82 -0.26
C GLY A 30 -5.05 -32.41 1.15
N ALA A 31 -5.16 -31.59 2.21
CA ALA A 31 -5.52 -32.10 3.53
C ALA A 31 -7.01 -32.41 3.59
N TYR A 32 -7.36 -33.60 4.08
CA TYR A 32 -8.74 -34.01 4.29
C TYR A 32 -8.91 -34.72 5.63
N GLN A 33 -10.14 -34.77 6.11
CA GLN A 33 -10.48 -35.40 7.37
C GLN A 33 -10.96 -36.84 7.12
N GLU A 34 -10.34 -37.80 7.78
CA GLU A 34 -10.74 -39.21 7.79
C GLU A 34 -11.10 -39.60 9.24
N GLY A 35 -12.41 -39.68 9.51
CA GLY A 35 -12.92 -39.86 10.87
C GLY A 35 -12.54 -38.69 11.80
N ARG A 36 -11.79 -38.98 12.87
CA ARG A 36 -11.30 -37.99 13.84
C ARG A 36 -9.90 -37.45 13.53
N SER A 37 -9.28 -37.92 12.45
CA SER A 37 -7.89 -37.64 12.12
C SER A 37 -7.78 -36.84 10.82
N TRP A 38 -6.87 -35.88 10.79
CA TRP A 38 -6.49 -35.19 9.55
C TRP A 38 -5.42 -35.98 8.83
N LYS A 39 -5.59 -36.13 7.52
CA LYS A 39 -4.59 -36.64 6.58
C LYS A 39 -3.98 -35.44 5.87
N ILE A 40 -2.70 -35.21 6.09
CA ILE A 40 -1.95 -34.09 5.51
C ILE A 40 -0.97 -34.66 4.48
N PRO A 41 -0.92 -34.17 3.23
CA PRO A 41 0.04 -34.66 2.25
C PRO A 41 1.48 -34.57 2.79
N TYR A 42 2.29 -35.61 2.58
CA TYR A 42 3.66 -35.65 3.10
C TYR A 42 4.54 -34.51 2.56
N ASP A 43 4.29 -34.10 1.32
CA ASP A 43 4.94 -33.01 0.59
C ASP A 43 4.37 -31.62 0.93
N ALA A 44 3.29 -31.54 1.72
CA ALA A 44 2.71 -30.26 2.14
C ALA A 44 3.75 -29.40 2.86
N SER A 45 3.94 -28.18 2.35
CA SER A 45 4.69 -27.11 2.99
C SER A 45 3.86 -26.46 4.08
N LYS A 46 4.51 -25.95 5.14
CA LYS A 46 3.85 -25.18 6.18
C LYS A 46 3.09 -24.00 5.53
N PRO A 47 1.76 -23.90 5.70
CA PRO A 47 1.02 -22.75 5.21
C PRO A 47 1.58 -21.48 5.84
N THR A 48 1.67 -20.41 5.07
CA THR A 48 2.15 -19.12 5.55
C THR A 48 1.31 -18.67 6.75
N ASP A 49 1.91 -18.69 7.94
CA ASP A 49 1.29 -18.22 9.17
C ASP A 49 1.09 -16.70 9.07
N GLY A 50 -0.14 -16.21 9.23
CA GLY A 50 -0.42 -14.77 9.23
C GLY A 50 0.22 -13.98 10.39
N ARG A 51 0.96 -14.65 11.29
CA ARG A 51 1.66 -14.08 12.45
C ARG A 51 3.17 -13.91 12.25
N TYR A 52 3.68 -13.94 11.03
CA TYR A 52 5.04 -13.48 10.80
C TYR A 52 5.13 -11.98 11.17
N LYS A 53 6.17 -11.60 11.91
CA LYS A 53 6.84 -10.32 11.68
C LYS A 53 7.34 -10.37 10.22
N ILE A 54 6.49 -10.00 9.28
CA ILE A 54 6.72 -10.18 7.82
C ILE A 54 7.85 -9.26 7.33
N SER A 55 8.14 -8.16 8.01
CA SER A 55 9.15 -7.18 7.62
C SER A 55 10.57 -7.73 7.81
N GLU A 56 10.89 -8.30 8.98
CA GLU A 56 12.24 -8.83 9.24
C GLU A 56 12.64 -9.93 8.22
N SER A 57 11.69 -10.66 7.64
CA SER A 57 11.97 -11.72 6.65
C SER A 57 11.87 -11.30 5.18
N LEU A 58 11.02 -10.32 4.82
CA LEU A 58 10.87 -9.91 3.41
C LEU A 58 11.89 -8.88 2.95
N ILE A 59 12.40 -8.02 3.84
CA ILE A 59 13.33 -6.96 3.42
C ILE A 59 14.58 -7.49 2.69
N PRO A 60 15.26 -8.56 3.17
CA PRO A 60 16.37 -9.14 2.44
C PRO A 60 15.96 -9.67 1.05
N ILE A 61 14.79 -10.31 0.94
CA ILE A 61 14.27 -10.85 -0.33
C ILE A 61 13.96 -9.72 -1.32
N ILE A 62 13.30 -8.67 -0.85
CA ILE A 62 12.97 -7.46 -1.62
C ILE A 62 14.24 -6.81 -2.16
N LYS A 63 15.29 -6.70 -1.34
CA LYS A 63 16.59 -6.16 -1.76
C LYS A 63 17.22 -7.03 -2.86
N THR A 64 17.26 -8.35 -2.68
CA THR A 64 17.78 -9.26 -3.71
C THR A 64 17.01 -9.13 -5.02
N LYS A 65 15.67 -9.10 -4.97
CA LYS A 65 14.82 -8.93 -6.16
C LYS A 65 15.03 -7.57 -6.83
N LEU A 66 15.23 -6.51 -6.06
CA LEU A 66 15.58 -5.20 -6.61
C LEU A 66 16.92 -5.26 -7.35
N GLU A 67 17.95 -5.89 -6.78
CA GLU A 67 19.25 -6.02 -7.46
C GLU A 67 19.12 -6.83 -8.76
N THR A 68 18.34 -7.91 -8.77
CA THR A 68 18.02 -8.63 -10.01
C THR A 68 17.26 -7.75 -11.01
N LEU A 69 16.29 -6.97 -10.55
CA LEU A 69 15.54 -6.07 -11.44
C LEU A 69 16.45 -4.99 -12.04
N LYS A 70 17.45 -4.50 -11.29
CA LYS A 70 18.43 -3.53 -11.78
C LYS A 70 19.28 -4.08 -12.91
N THR A 71 19.63 -5.37 -12.92
CA THR A 71 20.40 -5.97 -14.03
C THR A 71 19.60 -6.10 -15.33
N ARG A 72 18.26 -6.01 -15.24
CA ARG A 72 17.34 -6.08 -16.38
C ARG A 72 16.91 -4.69 -16.89
N ARG A 73 17.43 -3.60 -16.31
CA ARG A 73 17.15 -2.22 -16.73
C ARG A 73 18.22 -1.71 -17.71
N PRO A 74 17.88 -0.77 -18.62
CA PRO A 74 16.57 -0.13 -18.79
C PRO A 74 15.54 -1.08 -19.43
N LEU A 75 14.27 -0.90 -19.06
CA LEU A 75 13.15 -1.61 -19.67
C LEU A 75 12.82 -0.96 -21.02
N THR A 76 12.35 -1.76 -21.98
CA THR A 76 11.82 -1.27 -23.25
C THR A 76 10.52 -0.52 -23.05
N GLU A 77 10.14 0.30 -24.03
CA GLU A 77 8.88 1.06 -24.00
C GLU A 77 7.65 0.15 -23.87
N GLY A 78 7.62 -0.97 -24.61
CA GLY A 78 6.53 -1.94 -24.55
C GLY A 78 6.42 -2.67 -23.21
N GLU A 79 7.56 -3.01 -22.58
CA GLU A 79 7.56 -3.58 -21.22
C GLU A 79 7.04 -2.57 -20.19
N LEU A 80 7.45 -1.31 -20.30
CA LEU A 80 6.97 -0.23 -19.44
C LEU A 80 5.47 0.02 -19.62
N GLU A 81 4.98 0.07 -20.85
CA GLU A 81 3.57 0.25 -21.15
C GLU A 81 2.73 -0.87 -20.53
N ARG A 82 3.13 -2.14 -20.77
CA ARG A 82 2.47 -3.32 -20.19
C ARG A 82 2.45 -3.30 -18.67
N LEU A 83 3.53 -2.86 -18.02
CA LEU A 83 3.64 -2.81 -16.56
C LEU A 83 2.87 -1.65 -15.91
N ASN A 84 2.66 -0.56 -16.66
CA ASN A 84 2.13 0.69 -16.15
C ASN A 84 0.64 0.90 -16.43
N GLU A 85 0.13 0.48 -17.59
CA GLU A 85 -1.26 0.78 -17.97
C GLU A 85 -2.26 0.10 -17.03
N GLU A 86 -2.12 -1.22 -16.83
CA GLU A 86 -2.96 -1.97 -15.90
C GLU A 86 -2.80 -1.46 -14.46
N PHE A 87 -1.55 -1.19 -14.05
CA PHE A 87 -1.28 -0.68 -12.71
C PHE A 87 -1.96 0.67 -12.44
N LEU A 88 -1.91 1.60 -13.38
CA LEU A 88 -2.48 2.94 -13.21
C LEU A 88 -4.00 2.88 -12.98
N ILE A 89 -4.70 2.04 -13.75
CA ILE A 89 -6.15 1.87 -13.64
C ILE A 89 -6.48 1.25 -12.27
N GLU A 90 -5.83 0.13 -11.91
CA GLU A 90 -6.06 -0.53 -10.63
C GLU A 90 -5.74 0.38 -9.45
N TYR A 91 -4.60 1.07 -9.49
CA TYR A 91 -4.16 1.97 -8.43
C TYR A 91 -5.11 3.16 -8.26
N THR A 92 -5.60 3.71 -9.37
CA THR A 92 -6.59 4.80 -9.33
C THR A 92 -7.92 4.33 -8.75
N TYR A 93 -8.38 3.14 -9.15
CA TYR A 93 -9.58 2.54 -8.59
C TYR A 93 -9.43 2.28 -7.08
N ASN A 94 -8.42 1.52 -6.67
CA ASN A 94 -8.25 1.08 -5.28
C ASN A 94 -8.03 2.27 -4.34
N SER A 95 -7.20 3.23 -4.74
CA SER A 95 -6.92 4.43 -3.94
C SER A 95 -8.18 5.28 -3.72
N ASN A 96 -9.03 5.46 -4.74
CA ASN A 96 -10.29 6.20 -4.58
C ASN A 96 -11.36 5.40 -3.83
N ALA A 97 -11.45 4.09 -4.06
CA ALA A 97 -12.41 3.21 -3.39
C ALA A 97 -12.15 3.11 -1.87
N ILE A 98 -10.88 3.14 -1.44
CA ILE A 98 -10.51 3.20 -0.02
C ILE A 98 -11.19 4.41 0.67
N GLU A 99 -11.22 5.55 -0.01
CA GLU A 99 -11.84 6.81 0.47
C GLU A 99 -13.37 6.87 0.24
N GLY A 100 -13.97 5.81 -0.31
CA GLY A 100 -15.43 5.70 -0.47
C GLY A 100 -15.97 6.10 -1.84
N ASN A 101 -15.12 6.33 -2.85
CA ASN A 101 -15.58 6.45 -4.24
C ASN A 101 -16.24 5.13 -4.68
N THR A 102 -17.38 5.22 -5.36
CA THR A 102 -18.23 4.06 -5.67
C THR A 102 -18.07 3.54 -7.10
N LEU A 103 -17.23 4.16 -7.93
CA LEU A 103 -16.93 3.67 -9.27
C LEU A 103 -16.31 2.27 -9.19
N THR A 104 -16.82 1.34 -9.99
CA THR A 104 -16.19 0.03 -10.20
C THR A 104 -14.88 0.17 -10.98
N LEU A 105 -14.07 -0.88 -11.02
CA LEU A 105 -12.84 -0.88 -11.81
C LEU A 105 -13.10 -0.59 -13.31
N ARG A 106 -14.17 -1.17 -13.87
CA ARG A 106 -14.57 -0.94 -15.27
C ARG A 106 -15.04 0.49 -15.50
N GLU A 107 -15.85 1.02 -14.60
CA GLU A 107 -16.30 2.41 -14.66
C GLU A 107 -15.11 3.38 -14.52
N THR A 108 -14.13 3.05 -13.66
CA THR A 108 -12.90 3.82 -13.53
C THR A 108 -12.11 3.86 -14.84
N ASP A 109 -11.91 2.71 -15.50
CA ASP A 109 -11.28 2.65 -16.83
C ASP A 109 -12.05 3.49 -17.86
N MET A 110 -13.39 3.43 -17.88
CA MET A 110 -14.21 4.26 -18.76
C MET A 110 -13.98 5.76 -18.51
N VAL A 111 -13.93 6.19 -17.25
CA VAL A 111 -13.64 7.59 -16.88
C VAL A 111 -12.25 8.02 -17.33
N LEU A 112 -11.23 7.16 -17.14
CA LEU A 112 -9.87 7.44 -17.57
C LEU A 112 -9.73 7.55 -19.10
N ARG A 113 -10.63 6.90 -19.86
CA ARG A 113 -10.77 7.04 -21.32
C ARG A 113 -11.60 8.25 -21.76
N GLY A 114 -12.08 9.06 -20.82
CA GLY A 114 -12.85 10.28 -21.09
C GLY A 114 -14.36 10.08 -21.21
N LEU A 115 -14.89 8.92 -20.81
CA LEU A 115 -16.32 8.64 -20.79
C LEU A 115 -16.95 9.05 -19.46
N THR A 116 -18.19 9.50 -19.48
CA THR A 116 -19.00 9.71 -18.28
C THR A 116 -19.81 8.46 -17.94
N VAL A 117 -19.93 8.14 -16.66
CA VAL A 117 -20.69 7.00 -16.14
C VAL A 117 -22.01 7.51 -15.55
N ASP A 118 -23.11 6.91 -16.00
CA ASP A 118 -24.45 7.25 -15.51
C ASP A 118 -24.59 7.02 -14.00
N GLN A 119 -25.43 7.81 -13.33
CA GLN A 119 -25.71 7.73 -11.89
C GLN A 119 -24.50 7.91 -10.95
N LYS A 120 -23.34 8.32 -11.47
CA LYS A 120 -22.14 8.62 -10.68
C LYS A 120 -21.92 10.11 -10.60
N SER A 121 -21.51 10.60 -9.44
CA SER A 121 -21.38 12.05 -9.22
C SER A 121 -20.21 12.62 -10.02
N LEU A 122 -20.28 13.90 -10.42
CA LEU A 122 -19.14 14.60 -11.02
C LEU A 122 -17.94 14.62 -10.07
N LYS A 123 -18.19 14.67 -8.75
CA LYS A 123 -17.15 14.54 -7.73
C LYS A 123 -16.34 13.26 -7.95
N GLU A 124 -16.98 12.11 -8.02
CA GLU A 124 -16.29 10.82 -8.16
C GLU A 124 -15.47 10.72 -9.45
N HIS A 125 -15.97 11.28 -10.56
CA HIS A 125 -15.23 11.35 -11.82
C HIS A 125 -13.98 12.23 -11.68
N LEU A 126 -14.12 13.41 -11.08
CA LEU A 126 -13.00 14.32 -10.86
C LEU A 126 -11.94 13.72 -9.93
N GLU A 127 -12.34 12.94 -8.92
CA GLU A 127 -11.39 12.24 -8.05
C GLU A 127 -10.55 11.19 -8.80
N VAL A 128 -11.16 10.44 -9.73
CA VAL A 128 -10.46 9.50 -10.60
C VAL A 128 -9.47 10.24 -11.52
N ILE A 129 -9.93 11.30 -12.19
CA ILE A 129 -9.10 12.10 -13.09
C ILE A 129 -7.93 12.74 -12.32
N GLY A 130 -8.22 13.40 -11.20
CA GLY A 130 -7.22 14.08 -10.37
C GLY A 130 -6.17 13.13 -9.81
N HIS A 131 -6.57 11.92 -9.41
CA HIS A 131 -5.63 10.90 -8.95
C HIS A 131 -4.70 10.43 -10.08
N LYS A 132 -5.21 10.21 -11.29
CA LYS A 132 -4.39 9.86 -12.46
C LYS A 132 -3.40 10.96 -12.80
N GLU A 133 -3.86 12.22 -12.85
CA GLU A 133 -3.00 13.39 -13.09
C GLU A 133 -1.91 13.52 -12.02
N ALA A 134 -2.26 13.29 -10.75
CA ALA A 134 -1.31 13.29 -9.65
C ALA A 134 -0.26 12.18 -9.78
N PHE A 135 -0.65 10.98 -10.23
CA PHE A 135 0.30 9.89 -10.47
C PHE A 135 1.23 10.18 -11.66
N ASP A 136 0.73 10.81 -12.72
CA ASP A 136 1.58 11.26 -13.82
C ASP A 136 2.59 12.31 -13.37
N TYR A 137 2.17 13.25 -12.52
CA TYR A 137 3.08 14.21 -11.89
C TYR A 137 4.11 13.51 -10.99
N VAL A 138 3.73 12.47 -10.25
CA VAL A 138 4.68 11.64 -9.48
C VAL A 138 5.72 11.01 -10.41
N LYS A 139 5.33 10.44 -11.55
CA LYS A 139 6.30 9.91 -12.54
C LYS A 139 7.28 10.97 -13.02
N GLN A 140 6.81 12.20 -13.27
CA GLN A 140 7.67 13.32 -13.63
C GLN A 140 8.65 13.69 -12.50
N LEU A 141 8.18 13.76 -11.25
CA LEU A 141 9.05 14.04 -10.10
C LEU A 141 10.12 12.97 -9.91
N VAL A 142 9.81 11.71 -10.21
CA VAL A 142 10.77 10.59 -10.19
C VAL A 142 11.85 10.78 -11.26
N SER A 143 11.48 11.13 -12.50
CA SER A 143 12.47 11.34 -13.58
C SER A 143 13.38 12.54 -13.32
N GLU A 144 12.87 13.57 -12.64
CA GLU A 144 13.65 14.73 -12.20
C GLU A 144 14.44 14.48 -10.90
N ASN A 145 14.30 13.30 -10.29
CA ASN A 145 14.82 12.95 -8.96
C ASN A 145 14.53 14.03 -7.91
N LYS A 146 13.32 14.58 -7.95
CA LYS A 146 12.93 15.72 -7.11
C LYS A 146 12.84 15.29 -5.65
N GLN A 147 13.46 16.05 -4.75
CA GLN A 147 13.36 15.81 -3.31
C GLN A 147 11.96 16.16 -2.78
N ILE A 148 11.40 15.28 -1.95
CA ILE A 148 10.14 15.56 -1.26
C ILE A 148 10.33 16.77 -0.34
N ASN A 149 9.41 17.72 -0.45
CA ASN A 149 9.32 18.90 0.40
C ASN A 149 7.86 19.34 0.48
N GLU A 150 7.59 20.36 1.29
CA GLU A 150 6.23 20.88 1.47
C GLU A 150 5.55 21.26 0.14
N LYS A 151 6.30 21.89 -0.79
CA LYS A 151 5.75 22.26 -2.10
C LYS A 151 5.31 21.03 -2.89
N VAL A 152 6.16 20.00 -2.97
CA VAL A 152 5.83 18.75 -3.67
C VAL A 152 4.57 18.10 -3.08
N ILE A 153 4.46 18.06 -1.75
CA ILE A 153 3.27 17.52 -1.07
C ILE A 153 2.02 18.33 -1.45
N LYS A 154 2.11 19.66 -1.44
CA LYS A 154 1.00 20.56 -1.83
C LYS A 154 0.64 20.45 -3.31
N ASP A 155 1.62 20.33 -4.20
CA ASP A 155 1.40 20.17 -5.64
C ASP A 155 0.71 18.83 -5.95
N ILE A 156 1.13 17.73 -5.30
CA ILE A 156 0.45 16.43 -5.42
C ILE A 156 -0.99 16.54 -4.90
N HIS A 157 -1.18 17.12 -3.72
CA HIS A 157 -2.52 17.32 -3.17
C HIS A 157 -3.40 18.23 -4.04
N TYR A 158 -2.81 19.22 -4.72
CA TYR A 158 -3.51 20.10 -5.64
C TYR A 158 -4.16 19.32 -6.79
N LEU A 159 -3.45 18.32 -7.34
CA LEU A 159 -3.97 17.46 -8.40
C LEU A 159 -5.00 16.46 -7.86
N VAL A 160 -4.71 15.86 -6.70
CA VAL A 160 -5.62 14.89 -6.03
C VAL A 160 -6.99 15.50 -5.75
N LEU A 161 -7.06 16.72 -5.22
CA LEU A 161 -8.31 17.36 -4.82
C LEU A 161 -9.01 18.07 -6.00
N ALA A 162 -9.14 17.37 -7.12
CA ALA A 162 -9.65 17.92 -8.37
C ALA A 162 -11.12 18.41 -8.26
N ASN A 163 -11.91 17.82 -7.38
CA ASN A 163 -13.31 18.16 -7.17
C ASN A 163 -13.54 19.42 -6.31
N LYS A 164 -12.52 19.98 -5.65
CA LYS A 164 -12.67 21.11 -4.70
C LYS A 164 -11.55 22.14 -4.82
N ARG A 165 -11.70 23.05 -5.80
CA ARG A 165 -10.62 23.94 -6.28
C ARG A 165 -10.03 24.85 -5.20
N GLU A 166 -10.88 25.36 -4.32
CA GLU A 166 -10.53 26.32 -3.26
C GLU A 166 -9.60 25.75 -2.18
N ASP A 167 -9.60 24.43 -2.00
CA ASP A 167 -8.82 23.75 -0.95
C ASP A 167 -7.60 22.97 -1.51
N ARG A 168 -7.38 23.02 -2.82
CA ARG A 168 -6.28 22.31 -3.49
C ARG A 168 -4.92 22.82 -3.01
N GLY A 169 -4.09 21.91 -2.51
CA GLY A 169 -2.72 22.22 -2.06
C GLY A 169 -2.64 23.17 -0.85
N VAL A 170 -3.75 23.45 -0.15
CA VAL A 170 -3.78 24.38 0.98
C VAL A 170 -4.04 23.60 2.27
N TYR A 171 -3.22 23.83 3.30
CA TYR A 171 -3.47 23.24 4.61
C TYR A 171 -4.80 23.69 5.18
N ARG A 172 -5.51 22.77 5.84
CA ARG A 172 -6.81 23.06 6.44
C ARG A 172 -6.69 24.17 7.47
N ARG A 173 -7.71 25.03 7.50
CA ARG A 173 -7.82 26.16 8.44
C ARG A 173 -8.75 25.87 9.62
N VAL A 174 -9.40 24.72 9.60
CA VAL A 174 -10.36 24.28 10.63
C VAL A 174 -9.93 22.95 11.24
N PRO A 175 -10.28 22.69 12.51
CA PRO A 175 -10.14 21.37 13.11
C PRO A 175 -10.99 20.34 12.35
N VAL A 176 -10.51 19.10 12.28
CA VAL A 176 -11.22 17.98 11.66
C VAL A 176 -11.13 16.76 12.56
N ARG A 177 -12.05 15.81 12.37
CA ARG A 177 -12.00 14.49 12.98
C ARG A 177 -11.98 13.44 11.88
N ILE A 178 -11.12 12.44 12.02
CA ILE A 178 -11.07 11.30 11.13
C ILE A 178 -12.07 10.28 11.66
N MET A 179 -13.11 9.99 10.87
CA MET A 179 -14.17 9.08 11.30
C MET A 179 -13.60 7.68 11.58
N GLY A 180 -13.85 7.15 12.77
CA GLY A 180 -13.39 5.83 13.18
C GLY A 180 -11.93 5.76 13.66
N ALA A 181 -11.16 6.85 13.55
CA ALA A 181 -9.80 6.88 14.08
C ALA A 181 -9.80 7.06 15.60
N THR A 182 -8.83 6.41 16.26
CA THR A 182 -8.60 6.51 17.70
C THR A 182 -7.81 7.76 18.12
N HIS A 183 -7.22 8.48 17.15
CA HIS A 183 -6.42 9.68 17.40
C HIS A 183 -7.09 10.94 16.84
N GLU A 184 -6.81 12.09 17.46
CA GLU A 184 -7.24 13.39 16.96
C GLU A 184 -6.08 14.09 16.20
N PRO A 185 -6.33 14.61 14.98
CA PRO A 185 -5.34 15.41 14.26
C PRO A 185 -4.95 16.69 15.02
N PRO A 186 -3.74 17.23 14.78
CA PRO A 186 -3.30 18.48 15.39
C PRO A 186 -4.19 19.69 15.04
N GLN A 187 -4.10 20.75 15.81
CA GLN A 187 -4.77 22.01 15.47
C GLN A 187 -4.18 22.63 14.20
N PRO A 188 -4.97 23.37 13.39
CA PRO A 188 -4.52 23.96 12.12
C PRO A 188 -3.20 24.74 12.21
N TYR A 189 -3.03 25.54 13.28
CA TYR A 189 -1.84 26.36 13.48
C TYR A 189 -0.55 25.55 13.77
N LEU A 190 -0.66 24.25 14.07
CA LEU A 190 0.48 23.35 14.28
C LEU A 190 0.88 22.57 13.03
N ILE A 191 0.06 22.58 11.96
CA ILE A 191 0.26 21.72 10.79
C ILE A 191 1.62 22.00 10.14
N ALA A 192 1.95 23.27 9.88
CA ALA A 192 3.19 23.62 9.18
C ALA A 192 4.43 23.13 9.94
N SER A 193 4.48 23.38 11.25
CA SER A 193 5.57 22.92 12.13
C SER A 193 5.68 21.39 12.16
N LYS A 194 4.55 20.67 12.26
CA LYS A 194 4.56 19.20 12.28
C LYS A 194 4.96 18.59 10.94
N MET A 195 4.59 19.22 9.83
CA MET A 195 5.02 18.79 8.49
C MET A 195 6.51 19.01 8.27
N GLU A 196 7.07 20.10 8.78
CA GLU A 196 8.51 20.34 8.78
C GLU A 196 9.26 19.28 9.61
N GLU A 197 8.76 18.99 10.82
CA GLU A 197 9.31 17.94 11.69
C GLU A 197 9.28 16.57 11.01
N LEU A 198 8.14 16.21 10.39
CA LEU A 198 7.96 14.95 9.65
C LEU A 198 8.98 14.84 8.52
N LEU A 199 9.14 15.87 7.69
CA LEU A 199 10.09 15.88 6.58
C LEU A 199 11.55 15.77 7.07
N LYS A 200 11.89 16.46 8.16
CA LYS A 200 13.23 16.38 8.78
C LYS A 200 13.50 14.98 9.31
N LYS A 201 12.53 14.39 10.01
CA LYS A 201 12.62 13.02 10.54
C LYS A 201 12.75 11.99 9.43
N TYR A 202 11.95 12.12 8.36
CA TYR A 202 12.10 11.30 7.17
C TYR A 202 13.50 11.45 6.59
N LYS A 203 13.98 12.66 6.31
CA LYS A 203 15.32 12.86 5.73
C LYS A 203 16.44 12.22 6.55
N ASN A 204 16.36 12.30 7.88
CA ASN A 204 17.41 11.83 8.80
C ASN A 204 17.24 10.38 9.29
N SER A 205 16.23 9.63 8.81
CA SER A 205 16.04 8.24 9.23
C SER A 205 16.97 7.28 8.49
N ASP A 206 17.66 6.43 9.26
CA ASP A 206 18.50 5.32 8.79
C ASP A 206 17.74 3.98 8.67
N GLU A 207 16.43 3.99 8.88
CA GLU A 207 15.58 2.81 8.69
C GLU A 207 15.60 2.36 7.21
N ASP A 208 15.31 1.08 6.96
CA ASP A 208 15.09 0.61 5.59
C ASP A 208 13.90 1.37 4.96
N ILE A 209 13.92 1.50 3.63
CA ILE A 209 12.94 2.31 2.90
C ILE A 209 11.49 1.92 3.19
N VAL A 210 11.19 0.65 3.42
CA VAL A 210 9.83 0.18 3.66
C VAL A 210 9.37 0.62 5.04
N THR A 211 10.18 0.38 6.07
CA THR A 211 9.87 0.80 7.45
C THR A 211 9.78 2.32 7.55
N LYS A 212 10.72 3.02 6.92
CA LYS A 212 10.78 4.48 6.86
C LYS A 212 9.54 5.09 6.20
N LEU A 213 9.09 4.53 5.07
CA LEU A 213 7.89 5.01 4.38
C LEU A 213 6.60 4.62 5.10
N ALA A 214 6.53 3.45 5.73
CA ALA A 214 5.40 3.08 6.56
C ALA A 214 5.20 4.08 7.71
N ARG A 215 6.29 4.46 8.39
CA ARG A 215 6.29 5.49 9.43
C ARG A 215 5.88 6.85 8.88
N PHE A 216 6.49 7.29 7.77
CA PHE A 216 6.15 8.56 7.12
C PHE A 216 4.67 8.63 6.77
N HIS A 217 4.12 7.59 6.17
CA HIS A 217 2.72 7.52 5.77
C HIS A 217 1.77 7.61 6.97
N ILE A 218 2.05 6.87 8.04
CA ILE A 218 1.27 6.95 9.28
C ILE A 218 1.31 8.37 9.87
N GLU A 219 2.50 8.96 10.00
CA GLU A 219 2.66 10.27 10.61
C GLU A 219 2.06 11.39 9.74
N PHE A 220 2.13 11.29 8.41
CA PHE A 220 1.46 12.19 7.48
C PHE A 220 -0.06 12.18 7.65
N GLU A 221 -0.67 10.99 7.66
CA GLU A 221 -2.12 10.84 7.89
C GLU A 221 -2.53 11.30 9.30
N SER A 222 -1.66 11.11 10.29
CA SER A 222 -1.87 11.57 11.67
C SER A 222 -1.88 13.09 11.80
N ILE A 223 -1.05 13.78 11.01
CA ILE A 223 -1.08 15.25 10.93
C ILE A 223 -2.36 15.70 10.21
N HIS A 224 -2.80 14.93 9.22
CA HIS A 224 -3.98 15.17 8.40
C HIS A 224 -4.00 16.62 7.87
N PRO A 225 -2.98 17.03 7.09
CA PRO A 225 -2.72 18.44 6.81
C PRO A 225 -3.80 19.13 5.96
N PHE A 226 -4.57 18.38 5.18
CA PHE A 226 -5.57 18.91 4.25
C PHE A 226 -7.00 18.64 4.72
N ILE A 227 -7.99 19.33 4.13
CA ILE A 227 -9.42 19.19 4.50
C ILE A 227 -10.02 17.85 4.04
N ASP A 228 -9.49 17.29 2.96
CA ASP A 228 -9.84 16.01 2.32
C ASP A 228 -8.63 15.60 1.47
N GLY A 229 -8.59 14.39 0.93
CA GLY A 229 -7.56 13.95 -0.01
C GLY A 229 -6.24 13.48 0.62
N ASN A 230 -6.14 13.47 1.96
CA ASN A 230 -4.95 13.04 2.69
C ASN A 230 -4.54 11.61 2.32
N GLY A 231 -5.44 10.63 2.48
CA GLY A 231 -5.21 9.21 2.13
C GLY A 231 -4.60 9.01 0.74
N ARG A 232 -5.22 9.65 -0.27
CA ARG A 232 -4.79 9.59 -1.68
C ARG A 232 -3.41 10.22 -1.87
N ALA A 233 -3.19 11.41 -1.33
CA ALA A 233 -1.89 12.08 -1.37
C ALA A 233 -0.80 11.28 -0.65
N GLY A 234 -1.09 10.72 0.52
CA GLY A 234 -0.15 9.90 1.30
C GLY A 234 0.31 8.67 0.53
N ARG A 235 -0.63 7.92 -0.08
CA ARG A 235 -0.30 6.77 -0.93
C ARG A 235 0.54 7.15 -2.15
N LEU A 236 0.29 8.32 -2.76
CA LEU A 236 1.09 8.84 -3.86
C LEU A 236 2.52 9.23 -3.41
N LEU A 237 2.67 9.81 -2.22
CA LEU A 237 3.98 10.14 -1.64
C LEU A 237 4.81 8.89 -1.33
N VAL A 238 4.17 7.82 -0.86
CA VAL A 238 4.82 6.50 -0.69
C VAL A 238 5.37 6.01 -2.04
N ASN A 239 4.55 6.06 -3.09
CA ASN A 239 4.96 5.62 -4.42
C ASN A 239 6.05 6.50 -5.03
N LEU A 240 6.01 7.83 -4.83
CA LEU A 240 7.07 8.74 -5.25
C LEU A 240 8.44 8.30 -4.70
N GLU A 241 8.52 8.04 -3.40
CA GLU A 241 9.79 7.72 -2.76
C GLU A 241 10.24 6.28 -3.03
N LEU A 242 9.31 5.32 -3.15
CA LEU A 242 9.65 3.96 -3.63
C LEU A 242 10.25 4.01 -5.04
N MET A 243 9.60 4.71 -5.96
CA MET A 243 10.03 4.80 -7.36
C MET A 243 11.37 5.53 -7.49
N LYS A 244 11.60 6.60 -6.73
CA LYS A 244 12.92 7.26 -6.65
C LYS A 244 14.01 6.33 -6.12
N ALA A 245 13.68 5.43 -5.19
CA ALA A 245 14.60 4.40 -4.70
C ALA A 245 14.75 3.21 -5.68
N GLY A 246 14.13 3.28 -6.86
CA GLY A 246 14.21 2.28 -7.93
C GLY A 246 13.25 1.11 -7.76
N TYR A 247 12.36 1.13 -6.77
CA TYR A 247 11.34 0.10 -6.59
C TYR A 247 10.14 0.33 -7.52
N PRO A 248 9.39 -0.73 -7.88
CA PRO A 248 8.09 -0.55 -8.51
C PRO A 248 7.09 0.11 -7.54
N PRO A 249 6.11 0.88 -8.05
CA PRO A 249 5.04 1.40 -7.21
C PRO A 249 4.13 0.27 -6.71
N ILE A 250 3.53 0.49 -5.54
CA ILE A 250 2.59 -0.42 -4.88
C ILE A 250 1.15 0.09 -4.95
N ASP A 251 0.21 -0.85 -4.95
CA ASP A 251 -1.23 -0.57 -4.95
C ASP A 251 -1.88 -1.33 -3.79
N ILE A 252 -2.32 -0.60 -2.76
CA ILE A 252 -3.03 -1.17 -1.62
C ILE A 252 -4.47 -1.44 -2.07
N LYS A 253 -4.84 -2.72 -2.15
CA LYS A 253 -6.15 -3.11 -2.66
C LYS A 253 -7.27 -2.67 -1.73
N PHE A 254 -8.39 -2.23 -2.30
CA PHE A 254 -9.59 -1.86 -1.54
C PHE A 254 -10.08 -2.97 -0.60
N THR A 255 -9.89 -4.23 -1.01
CA THR A 255 -10.22 -5.43 -0.20
C THR A 255 -9.39 -5.54 1.09
N ASP A 256 -8.23 -4.90 1.17
CA ASP A 256 -7.37 -4.83 2.36
C ASP A 256 -7.59 -3.55 3.20
N ARG A 257 -8.58 -2.71 2.86
CA ARG A 257 -8.87 -1.44 3.57
C ARG A 257 -8.97 -1.59 5.09
N LEU A 258 -9.62 -2.65 5.56
CA LEU A 258 -9.76 -2.88 7.01
C LEU A 258 -8.39 -3.10 7.67
N LYS A 259 -7.55 -3.96 7.09
CA LYS A 259 -6.19 -4.21 7.60
C LYS A 259 -5.32 -2.96 7.52
N TYR A 260 -5.54 -2.13 6.50
CA TYR A 260 -4.85 -0.87 6.32
C TYR A 260 -5.21 0.10 7.45
N TYR A 261 -6.49 0.21 7.81
CA TYR A 261 -6.95 1.02 8.95
C TYR A 261 -6.48 0.46 10.30
N GLU A 262 -6.54 -0.85 10.49
CA GLU A 262 -6.00 -1.53 11.69
C GLU A 262 -4.51 -1.24 11.89
N ALA A 263 -3.73 -1.05 10.81
CA ALA A 263 -2.31 -0.71 10.91
C ALA A 263 -2.07 0.71 11.46
N PHE A 264 -2.98 1.66 11.24
CA PHE A 264 -2.93 2.95 11.93
C PHE A 264 -3.28 2.78 13.40
N ASP A 265 -4.36 2.07 13.72
CA ASP A 265 -4.78 1.86 15.11
C ASP A 265 -3.70 1.16 15.94
N GLU A 266 -3.00 0.18 15.37
CA GLU A 266 -1.88 -0.48 16.06
C GLU A 266 -0.74 0.50 16.36
N TYR A 267 -0.45 1.42 15.44
CA TYR A 267 0.54 2.46 15.69
C TYR A 267 0.08 3.44 16.77
N HIS A 268 -1.16 3.89 16.76
CA HIS A 268 -1.66 4.83 17.77
C HIS A 268 -1.79 4.18 19.15
N ALA A 269 -2.10 2.89 19.23
CA ALA A 269 -2.22 2.17 20.49
C ALA A 269 -0.88 1.71 21.08
N LYS A 270 0.09 1.33 20.23
CA LYS A 270 1.33 0.64 20.66
C LYS A 270 2.62 1.25 20.13
N HIS A 271 2.55 2.33 19.35
CA HIS A 271 3.68 2.91 18.61
C HIS A 271 4.41 1.90 17.70
N ASN A 272 3.69 0.88 17.23
CA ASN A 272 4.24 -0.19 16.39
C ASN A 272 3.98 0.09 14.90
N VAL A 273 5.05 0.32 14.14
CA VAL A 273 4.98 0.54 12.67
C VAL A 273 4.88 -0.79 11.90
N SER A 274 5.14 -1.92 12.55
CA SER A 274 5.32 -3.21 11.88
C SER A 274 4.13 -3.62 11.02
N ALA A 275 2.89 -3.35 11.44
CA ALA A 275 1.70 -3.71 10.65
C ALA A 275 1.69 -3.06 9.27
N MET A 276 1.93 -1.75 9.20
CA MET A 276 1.99 -1.00 7.96
C MET A 276 3.23 -1.40 7.14
N ALA A 277 4.40 -1.53 7.78
CA ALA A 277 5.63 -1.97 7.12
C ALA A 277 5.48 -3.36 6.51
N ASN A 278 4.83 -4.29 7.20
CA ASN A 278 4.52 -5.64 6.70
C ASN A 278 3.59 -5.59 5.48
N MET A 279 2.57 -4.73 5.51
CA MET A 279 1.67 -4.54 4.37
C MET A 279 2.44 -4.00 3.15
N PHE A 280 3.25 -2.95 3.33
CA PHE A 280 4.05 -2.38 2.26
C PHE A 280 5.07 -3.39 1.70
N ALA A 281 5.77 -4.12 2.57
CA ALA A 281 6.71 -5.17 2.16
C ALA A 281 6.03 -6.26 1.32
N ARG A 282 4.83 -6.68 1.69
CA ARG A 282 4.06 -7.68 0.91
C ARG A 282 3.73 -7.17 -0.49
N TYR A 283 3.14 -5.99 -0.60
CA TYR A 283 2.78 -5.41 -1.89
C TYR A 283 4.01 -5.17 -2.76
N LEU A 284 5.08 -4.68 -2.15
CA LEU A 284 6.34 -4.45 -2.84
C LEU A 284 6.97 -5.75 -3.36
N ASN A 285 6.99 -6.80 -2.53
CA ASN A 285 7.47 -8.12 -2.95
C ASN A 285 6.65 -8.67 -4.12
N GLN A 286 5.31 -8.58 -4.07
CA GLN A 286 4.43 -9.03 -5.15
C GLN A 286 4.67 -8.25 -6.45
N ARG A 287 4.88 -6.93 -6.36
CA ARG A 287 5.19 -6.10 -7.53
C ARG A 287 6.54 -6.45 -8.13
N LEU A 288 7.55 -6.70 -7.30
CA LEU A 288 8.85 -7.18 -7.78
C LEU A 288 8.74 -8.55 -8.46
N ASP A 289 7.96 -9.48 -7.90
CA ASP A 289 7.72 -10.79 -8.53
C ASP A 289 7.08 -10.64 -9.92
N LEU A 290 6.05 -9.79 -10.04
CA LEU A 290 5.43 -9.51 -11.32
C LEU A 290 6.41 -8.91 -12.33
N TYR A 291 7.18 -7.90 -11.92
CA TYR A 291 8.19 -7.28 -12.78
C TYR A 291 9.20 -8.32 -13.28
N LEU A 292 9.74 -9.14 -12.37
CA LEU A 292 10.72 -10.15 -12.74
C LEU A 292 10.14 -11.22 -13.67
N SER A 293 8.88 -11.62 -13.50
CA SER A 293 8.21 -12.60 -14.36
C SER A 293 7.90 -12.11 -15.78
N ILE A 294 7.73 -10.79 -15.97
CA ILE A 294 7.49 -10.20 -17.30
C ILE A 294 8.80 -10.04 -18.08
N LEU A 295 9.92 -9.96 -17.37
CA LEU A 295 11.27 -9.76 -17.91
C LEU A 295 12.06 -11.08 -18.05
N GLU A 296 11.40 -12.22 -17.85
CA GLU A 296 11.92 -13.57 -18.09
C GLU A 296 11.44 -14.09 -19.45
#